data_AF-A0A0Q5ZXG0-F1
#
_entry.id   AF-A0A0Q5ZXG0-F1
#
_cell.length_a   1.000
_cell.length_b   1.000
_cell.length_c   1.000
_cell.angle_alpha   90.00
_cell.angle_beta   90.00
_cell.angle_gamma   90.00
#
_symmetry.space_group_name_H-M   'P 1'
#
loop_
_entity.id
_entity.type
_entity.pdbx_description
1 polymer ?
#
loop_
_entity_poly.entity_id
_entity_poly.type
_entity_poly.pdbx_seq_one_letter_code
_entity_poly.pdbx_strand_id
1 'polypeptide(L)'
;MEVNNLLKSELTLPAESIENVIVKYPKKKIIEGMISESQFNPFKIQISQRDMKDMKKKFHDIDFENALEIAIYFYGGKISVHKDSKYTD
;
A
#
# COMPACT_ATOMS: atom_id res chain seq x y z
N MET A 1 13.35 2.35 11.08
CA MET A 1 12.16 1.90 10.32
C MET A 1 12.20 2.61 8.97
N GLU A 2 13.05 2.16 8.05
CA GLU A 2 13.36 2.85 6.78
C GLU A 2 12.27 2.68 5.71
N VAL A 3 11.48 1.61 5.81
CA VAL A 3 10.31 1.29 4.98
C VAL A 3 9.34 2.47 4.85
N ASN A 4 9.19 3.26 5.92
CA ASN A 4 8.19 4.33 5.98
C ASN A 4 8.60 5.56 5.15
N ASN A 5 9.89 5.84 4.96
CA ASN A 5 10.34 7.06 4.27
C ASN A 5 10.35 6.90 2.75
N LEU A 6 10.77 5.73 2.24
CA LEU A 6 10.73 5.43 0.80
C LEU A 6 9.26 5.39 0.31
N LEU A 7 8.40 4.66 1.02
CA LEU A 7 6.97 4.60 0.70
C LEU A 7 6.29 5.96 0.78
N LYS A 8 6.66 6.80 1.76
CA LYS A 8 6.18 8.18 1.82
C LYS A 8 6.54 8.95 0.56
N SER A 9 7.79 8.91 0.09
CA SER A 9 8.19 9.62 -1.12
C SER A 9 7.43 9.11 -2.36
N GLU A 10 7.32 7.80 -2.51
CA GLU A 10 6.73 7.18 -3.71
C GLU A 10 5.20 7.27 -3.76
N LEU A 11 4.52 7.15 -2.62
CA LEU A 11 3.05 7.25 -2.53
C LEU A 11 2.56 8.71 -2.57
N THR A 12 3.48 9.67 -2.59
CA THR A 12 3.19 11.11 -2.64
C THR A 12 3.58 11.74 -3.97
N LEU A 13 4.18 10.95 -4.87
CA LEU A 13 4.18 11.23 -6.30
C LEU A 13 2.72 11.39 -6.77
N PRO A 14 2.48 12.22 -7.80
CA PRO A 14 1.12 12.46 -8.30
C PRO A 14 0.43 11.12 -8.58
N ALA A 15 -0.67 10.87 -7.85
CA ALA A 15 -1.41 9.61 -7.83
C ALA A 15 -1.84 9.15 -9.23
N GLU A 16 -1.88 10.06 -10.20
CA GLU A 16 -2.11 9.79 -11.63
C GLU A 16 -1.09 8.84 -12.26
N SER A 17 0.11 8.69 -11.67
CA SER A 17 1.15 7.78 -12.15
C SER A 17 1.05 6.36 -11.55
N ILE A 18 0.20 6.18 -10.53
CA ILE A 18 0.07 4.93 -9.77
C ILE A 18 -1.13 4.16 -10.31
N GLU A 19 -0.86 3.02 -10.96
CA GLU A 19 -1.89 2.19 -11.55
C GLU A 19 -2.53 1.24 -10.53
N ASN A 20 -1.72 0.68 -9.63
CA ASN A 20 -2.20 -0.29 -8.66
C ASN A 20 -1.32 -0.34 -7.42
N VAL A 21 -1.93 -0.62 -6.28
CA VAL A 21 -1.26 -0.85 -5.01
C VAL A 21 -1.72 -2.20 -4.47
N ILE A 22 -0.76 -3.08 -4.19
CA ILE A 22 -0.99 -4.38 -3.60
C ILE A 22 -0.36 -4.39 -2.21
N VAL A 23 -1.17 -4.67 -1.19
CA VAL A 23 -0.73 -4.78 0.20
C VAL A 23 -0.96 -6.20 0.68
N LYS A 24 0.11 -6.84 1.15
CA LYS A 24 0.05 -8.17 1.75
C LYS A 24 0.17 -8.06 3.25
N TYR A 25 -0.74 -8.73 3.95
CA TYR A 25 -0.77 -8.85 5.40
C TYR A 25 -0.49 -10.30 5.82
N PRO A 26 -0.22 -10.54 7.12
CA PRO A 26 -0.19 -11.88 7.69
C PRO A 26 -1.49 -12.65 7.42
N LYS A 27 -1.44 -13.97 7.54
CA LYS A 27 -2.59 -14.87 7.31
C LYS A 27 -3.13 -14.85 5.87
N LYS A 28 -2.26 -14.61 4.88
CA LYS A 28 -2.58 -14.61 3.44
C LYS A 28 -3.64 -13.58 3.02
N LYS A 29 -3.84 -12.52 3.81
CA LYS A 29 -4.75 -11.41 3.43
C LYS A 29 -4.02 -10.50 2.45
N ILE A 30 -4.55 -10.38 1.23
CA ILE A 30 -4.03 -9.51 0.18
C ILE A 30 -5.12 -8.50 -0.14
N ILE A 31 -4.76 -7.23 -0.19
CA ILE A 31 -5.64 -6.14 -0.60
C ILE A 31 -5.02 -5.47 -1.82
N GLU A 32 -5.79 -5.32 -2.88
CA GLU A 32 -5.37 -4.67 -4.12
C GLU A 32 -6.34 -3.55 -4.51
N GLY A 33 -5.80 -2.46 -5.04
CA GLY A 33 -6.62 -1.32 -5.42
C GLY A 33 -5.81 -0.09 -5.77
N MET A 34 -6.50 1.02 -5.99
CA MET A 34 -5.87 2.30 -6.31
C MET A 34 -5.81 3.20 -5.11
N ILE A 35 -4.82 4.08 -5.04
CA ILE A 35 -4.78 5.12 -4.00
C ILE A 35 -5.99 6.03 -4.19
N SER A 36 -6.80 6.14 -3.14
CA SER A 36 -7.97 7.01 -3.10
C SER A 36 -7.68 8.29 -2.32
N GLU A 37 -6.93 8.18 -1.23
CA GLU A 37 -6.61 9.31 -0.36
C GLU A 37 -5.22 9.10 0.25
N SER A 38 -4.49 10.21 0.43
CA SER A 38 -3.24 10.25 1.18
C SER A 38 -3.28 11.41 2.18
N GLN A 39 -2.92 11.12 3.42
CA GLN A 39 -2.78 12.09 4.49
C GLN A 39 -1.34 12.00 5.03
N PHE A 40 -0.71 13.15 5.27
CA PHE A 40 0.70 13.21 5.66
C PHE A 40 0.91 13.29 7.18
N ASN A 41 -0.09 13.78 7.92
CA ASN A 41 -0.02 13.88 9.37
C ASN A 41 -1.40 13.67 10.02
N PRO A 42 -1.62 12.54 10.73
CA PRO A 42 -0.79 11.33 10.72
C PRO A 42 -0.64 10.74 9.30
N PHE A 43 0.47 10.04 9.04
CA PHE A 43 0.67 9.41 7.73
C PHE A 43 -0.32 8.27 7.52
N LYS A 44 -1.19 8.40 6.52
CA LYS A 44 -2.25 7.44 6.22
C LYS A 44 -2.47 7.38 4.71
N ILE A 45 -2.59 6.17 4.18
CA ILE A 45 -2.90 5.94 2.76
C ILE A 45 -4.13 5.05 2.71
N GLN A 46 -5.12 5.46 1.93
CA GLN A 46 -6.33 4.69 1.70
C GLN A 46 -6.34 4.16 0.27
N ILE A 47 -6.65 2.88 0.12
CA ILE A 47 -6.81 2.21 -1.17
C ILE A 47 -8.27 1.88 -1.43
N SER A 48 -8.71 2.12 -2.66
CA SER A 48 -10.04 1.78 -3.17
C SER A 48 -9.94 0.50 -3.99
N GLN A 49 -10.63 -0.54 -3.51
CA GLN A 49 -10.70 -1.86 -4.12
C GLN A 49 -11.79 -1.84 -5.21
N ARG A 50 -11.39 -2.01 -6.48
CA ARG A 50 -12.32 -1.93 -7.63
C ARG A 50 -13.36 -3.04 -7.64
N ASP A 51 -12.97 -4.25 -7.25
CA ASP A 51 -13.81 -5.46 -7.32
C ASP A 51 -14.69 -5.71 -6.07
N MET A 52 -14.66 -4.78 -5.10
CA MET A 52 -15.39 -4.94 -3.85
C MET A 52 -16.82 -4.37 -3.97
N LYS A 53 -17.82 -5.26 -4.06
CA LYS A 53 -19.25 -4.89 -4.14
C LYS A 53 -19.78 -4.25 -2.85
N ASP A 54 -19.17 -4.55 -1.71
CA ASP A 54 -19.53 -3.99 -0.42
C ASP A 54 -18.89 -2.61 -0.23
N MET A 55 -19.68 -1.54 -0.28
CA MET A 55 -19.19 -0.16 -0.12
C MET A 55 -18.44 0.04 1.21
N LYS A 56 -18.77 -0.70 2.27
CA LYS A 56 -18.08 -0.57 3.57
C LYS A 56 -16.68 -1.16 3.55
N LYS A 57 -16.38 -2.05 2.60
CA LYS A 57 -15.07 -2.68 2.44
C LYS A 57 -14.33 -2.19 1.19
N LYS A 58 -14.97 -1.33 0.39
CA LYS A 58 -14.41 -0.76 -0.82
C LYS A 58 -13.17 0.07 -0.52
N PHE A 59 -13.15 0.76 0.62
CA PHE A 59 -12.01 1.53 1.07
C PHE A 59 -11.27 0.77 2.16
N HIS A 60 -9.94 0.72 2.04
CA HIS A 60 -9.07 0.04 3.00
C HIS A 60 -7.92 0.98 3.34
N ASP A 61 -7.77 1.30 4.62
CA ASP A 61 -6.62 2.06 5.10
C ASP A 61 -5.43 1.12 5.28
N ILE A 62 -4.29 1.46 4.68
CA ILE A 62 -3.07 0.65 4.77
C ILE A 62 -2.58 0.68 6.22
N ASP A 63 -2.53 -0.50 6.85
CA ASP A 63 -1.89 -0.70 8.14
C ASP A 63 -0.42 -1.04 7.91
N PHE A 64 0.41 0.00 7.86
CA PHE A 64 1.85 -0.13 7.59
C PHE A 64 2.59 -0.93 8.67
N GLU A 65 2.07 -1.00 9.90
CA GLU A 65 2.69 -1.76 10.98
C GLU A 65 2.49 -3.26 10.78
N ASN A 66 1.31 -3.67 10.31
CA ASN A 66 0.98 -5.06 10.06
C ASN A 66 1.24 -5.52 8.62
N ALA A 67 1.50 -4.62 7.67
CA ALA A 67 1.83 -5.00 6.30
C ALA A 67 3.16 -5.75 6.23
N LEU A 68 3.18 -6.87 5.50
CA LEU A 68 4.39 -7.64 5.18
C LEU A 68 5.06 -7.15 3.91
N GLU A 69 4.26 -6.74 2.93
CA GLU A 69 4.73 -6.22 1.64
C GLU A 69 3.74 -5.16 1.15
N ILE A 70 4.28 -4.07 0.62
CA ILE A 70 3.54 -3.03 -0.09
C ILE A 70 4.19 -2.90 -1.45
N ALA A 71 3.45 -3.25 -2.49
CA ALA A 71 3.87 -3.14 -3.88
C ALA A 71 3.06 -2.06 -4.59
N ILE A 72 3.75 -1.10 -5.20
CA ILE A 72 3.19 0.00 -5.95
C ILE A 72 3.57 -0.21 -7.41
N TYR A 73 2.56 -0.29 -8.27
CA TYR A 73 2.70 -0.43 -9.71
C TYR A 73 2.45 0.92 -10.36
N PHE A 74 3.41 1.34 -11.16
CA PHE A 74 3.38 2.55 -11.98
C PHE A 74 3.39 2.15 -13.45
N TYR A 75 2.95 3.05 -14.32
CA TYR A 75 2.94 2.83 -15.77
C TYR A 75 4.32 2.43 -16.35
N GLY A 76 5.41 2.85 -15.69
CA GLY A 76 6.78 2.58 -16.10
C GLY A 76 7.56 1.57 -15.24
N GLY A 77 6.93 0.93 -14.24
CA GLY A 77 7.68 0.04 -13.35
C GLY A 77 6.95 -0.32 -12.05
N LYS A 78 7.65 -1.02 -11.15
CA LYS A 78 7.10 -1.48 -9.87
C LYS A 78 8.10 -1.18 -8.75
N ILE A 79 7.61 -0.62 -7.66
CA ILE A 79 8.36 -0.52 -6.39
C ILE A 79 7.72 -1.48 -5.40
N SER A 80 8.54 -2.32 -4.76
CA SER A 80 8.08 -3.26 -3.75
C SER A 80 8.87 -3.02 -2.49
N VAL A 81 8.18 -2.76 -1.39
CA VAL A 81 8.81 -2.62 -0.08
C VAL A 81 8.32 -3.75 0.80
N HIS A 82 9.27 -4.52 1.30
CA HIS A 82 9.01 -5.60 2.23
C HIS A 82 9.30 -5.09 3.63
N LYS A 83 8.43 -5.43 4.58
CA LYS A 83 8.78 -5.31 6.00
C LYS A 83 9.98 -6.22 6.20
N ASP A 84 11.12 -5.62 6.48
CA ASP A 84 12.41 -6.31 6.69
C ASP A 84 12.15 -7.49 7.62
N SER A 85 12.00 -8.65 7.00
CA SER A 85 11.70 -9.84 7.76
C SER A 85 13.03 -10.25 8.31
N LYS A 86 13.22 -10.03 9.61
CA LYS A 86 14.09 -10.89 10.39
C LYS A 86 13.54 -12.32 10.28
N TYR A 87 13.75 -12.96 9.14
CA TYR A 87 13.86 -14.40 9.08
C TYR A 87 15.21 -14.69 9.71
N THR A 88 15.19 -14.96 11.01
CA THR A 88 16.20 -15.82 11.63
C THR A 88 16.13 -17.16 10.91
N ASP A 89 17.29 -17.58 10.41
CA ASP A 89 17.62 -18.92 9.88
C ASP A 89 17.09 -20.04 10.79
#